data_AF-A0ABD3CHT4-F1
#
_entry.id   AF-A0ABD3CHT4-F1
#
_cell.length_a   1.000
_cell.length_b   1.000
_cell.length_c   1.000
_cell.angle_alpha   90.00
_cell.angle_beta   90.00
_cell.angle_gamma   90.00
#
_symmetry.space_group_name_H-M   'P 1'
#
loop_
_entity.id
_entity.type
_entity.pdbx_description
1 polymer ?
#
loop_
_entity_poly.entity_id
_entity_poly.type
_entity_poly.pdbx_seq_one_letter_code
_entity_poly.pdbx_strand_id
1 'polypeptide(L)'
;MSGDFCTQRNLFGGAVVSNFSLRFEDVSNIRQVPDHQEVFVDPTRDESLIFELLDLKTDVADHGSATWFLQDLANEQDAEGTMVLEQSGVFEAGGLRLRNNPAIINTAVGQMVCLNSQARAKPIGAQVCEECKNGLGATRDSTYRAIRATA
;
A
#
# COMPACT_ATOMS: atom_id res chain seq x y z
N MET A 1 -24.57 -7.00 -11.53
CA MET A 1 -24.14 -5.82 -10.76
C MET A 1 -23.70 -6.31 -9.39
N SER A 2 -22.46 -6.78 -9.26
CA SER A 2 -21.93 -7.14 -7.94
C SER A 2 -21.52 -5.84 -7.27
N GLY A 3 -22.36 -5.33 -6.38
CA GLY A 3 -21.95 -4.26 -5.48
C GLY A 3 -20.75 -4.80 -4.70
N ASP A 4 -19.61 -4.12 -4.80
CA ASP A 4 -18.45 -4.43 -3.97
C ASP A 4 -18.86 -4.16 -2.52
N PHE A 5 -19.26 -5.21 -1.80
CA PHE A 5 -19.62 -5.11 -0.41
C PHE A 5 -18.35 -4.83 0.39
N CYS A 6 -18.29 -3.62 0.93
CA CYS A 6 -17.25 -3.18 1.82
C CYS A 6 -17.55 -3.67 3.25
N THR A 7 -16.53 -4.13 3.96
CA THR A 7 -16.66 -4.53 5.36
C THR A 7 -15.64 -3.79 6.22
N GLN A 8 -16.01 -3.57 7.48
CA GLN A 8 -15.14 -2.99 8.48
C GLN A 8 -14.17 -4.06 8.99
N ARG A 9 -12.88 -3.77 8.94
CA ARG A 9 -11.82 -4.63 9.48
C ARG A 9 -10.95 -3.86 10.47
N ASN A 10 -10.55 -4.58 11.50
CA ASN A 10 -9.61 -4.11 12.51
C ASN A 10 -8.20 -4.38 12.00
N LEU A 11 -7.35 -3.37 12.09
CA LEU A 11 -5.93 -3.43 11.78
C LEU A 11 -5.13 -3.14 13.06
N PHE A 12 -3.94 -3.70 13.16
CA PHE A 12 -2.97 -3.59 14.26
C PHE A 12 -3.61 -3.88 15.62
N GLY A 13 -4.25 -5.05 15.73
CA GLY A 13 -4.93 -5.47 16.97
C GLY A 13 -6.16 -4.60 17.32
N GLY A 14 -6.71 -3.85 16.36
CA GLY A 14 -7.84 -2.95 16.56
C GLY A 14 -7.47 -1.52 16.90
N ALA A 15 -6.19 -1.14 16.83
CA ALA A 15 -5.76 0.25 16.97
C ALA A 15 -6.25 1.12 15.79
N VAL A 16 -6.37 0.52 14.60
CA VAL A 16 -6.88 1.18 13.40
C VAL A 16 -8.07 0.38 12.88
N VAL A 17 -9.03 1.07 12.29
CA VAL A 17 -10.20 0.48 11.65
C VAL A 17 -10.26 0.99 10.22
N SER A 18 -10.42 0.08 9.27
CA SER A 18 -10.55 0.41 7.84
C SER A 18 -11.72 -0.32 7.20
N ASN A 19 -12.23 0.24 6.12
CA ASN A 19 -13.35 -0.29 5.35
C ASN A 19 -12.87 -0.60 3.93
N PHE A 20 -12.82 -1.88 3.54
CA PHE A 20 -12.50 -2.30 2.18
C PHE A 20 -13.28 -3.56 1.76
N SER A 21 -13.21 -3.90 0.47
CA SER A 21 -13.99 -4.99 -0.13
C SER A 21 -13.77 -6.34 0.56
N LEU A 22 -14.84 -7.12 0.74
CA LEU A 22 -14.79 -8.46 1.33
C LEU A 22 -13.89 -9.45 0.57
N ARG A 23 -13.65 -9.20 -0.72
CA ARG A 23 -12.82 -10.05 -1.61
C ARG A 23 -11.34 -10.13 -1.19
N PHE A 24 -10.89 -9.20 -0.36
CA PHE A 24 -9.51 -9.19 0.13
C PHE A 24 -9.34 -10.18 1.28
N GLU A 25 -8.48 -11.17 1.08
CA GLU A 25 -8.12 -12.21 2.05
C GLU A 25 -6.85 -11.81 2.79
N ASP A 26 -6.79 -12.09 4.09
CA ASP A 26 -5.62 -11.77 4.93
C ASP A 26 -4.52 -12.82 4.74
N VAL A 27 -3.34 -12.35 4.34
CA VAL A 27 -2.14 -13.15 4.06
C VAL A 27 -1.50 -13.70 5.32
N SER A 28 -1.74 -13.09 6.49
CA SER A 28 -1.19 -13.55 7.78
C SER A 28 -1.54 -15.01 8.09
N ASN A 29 -2.64 -15.52 7.52
CA ASN A 29 -3.06 -16.92 7.66
C ASN A 29 -2.14 -17.90 6.90
N ILE A 30 -1.41 -17.41 5.91
CA ILE A 30 -0.61 -18.22 4.98
C ILE A 30 0.87 -18.10 5.34
N ARG A 31 1.32 -16.93 5.80
CA ARG A 31 2.71 -16.69 6.19
C ARG A 31 2.83 -15.58 7.22
N GLN A 32 3.98 -15.54 7.90
CA GLN A 32 4.27 -14.43 8.81
C GLN A 32 4.44 -13.12 8.06
N VAL A 33 3.80 -12.08 8.59
CA VAL A 33 3.91 -10.68 8.19
C VAL A 33 4.45 -9.91 9.41
N PRO A 34 5.40 -8.98 9.26
CA PRO A 34 5.90 -8.14 10.34
C PRO A 34 4.78 -7.41 11.07
N ASP A 35 4.94 -7.20 12.38
CA ASP A 35 3.89 -6.62 13.23
C ASP A 35 3.45 -5.20 12.82
N HIS A 36 4.30 -4.47 12.09
CA HIS A 36 4.01 -3.13 11.59
C HIS A 36 3.39 -3.13 10.18
N GLN A 37 3.13 -4.31 9.61
CA GLN A 37 2.50 -4.50 8.30
C GLN A 37 1.26 -5.39 8.39
N GLU A 38 0.26 -5.09 7.59
CA GLU A 38 -0.88 -5.97 7.31
C GLU A 38 -1.10 -6.07 5.81
N VAL A 39 -1.24 -7.30 5.31
CA VAL A 39 -1.32 -7.54 3.87
C VAL A 39 -2.56 -8.34 3.53
N PHE A 40 -3.34 -7.81 2.61
CA PHE A 40 -4.52 -8.45 2.07
C PHE A 40 -4.40 -8.60 0.55
N VAL A 41 -4.92 -9.69 0.00
CA VAL A 41 -4.87 -9.97 -1.44
C VAL A 41 -6.22 -10.42 -1.98
N ASP A 42 -6.53 -10.05 -3.21
CA ASP A 42 -7.64 -10.61 -3.97
C ASP A 42 -7.10 -11.69 -4.92
N PRO A 43 -7.31 -12.98 -4.62
CA PRO A 43 -6.78 -14.07 -5.44
C PRO A 43 -7.42 -14.12 -6.84
N THR A 44 -8.55 -13.44 -7.06
CA THR A 44 -9.27 -13.45 -8.33
C THR A 44 -8.86 -12.33 -9.29
N ARG A 45 -8.32 -11.22 -8.76
CA ARG A 45 -7.99 -10.01 -9.54
C ARG A 45 -6.53 -9.61 -9.54
N ASP A 46 -5.67 -10.35 -8.83
CA ASP A 46 -4.26 -10.01 -8.69
C ASP A 46 -4.05 -8.59 -8.11
N GLU A 47 -4.98 -8.18 -7.24
CA GLU A 47 -4.92 -6.93 -6.49
C GLU A 47 -4.41 -7.22 -5.07
N SER A 48 -3.59 -6.33 -4.53
CA SER A 48 -3.16 -6.39 -3.12
C SER A 48 -3.37 -5.05 -2.43
N LEU A 49 -3.60 -5.14 -1.13
CA LEU A 49 -3.76 -4.02 -0.22
C LEU A 49 -2.81 -4.21 0.95
N ILE A 50 -1.84 -3.32 1.07
CA ILE A 50 -0.81 -3.34 2.11
C ILE A 50 -1.04 -2.13 3.01
N PHE A 51 -1.12 -2.36 4.31
CA PHE A 51 -1.08 -1.33 5.33
C PHE A 51 0.27 -1.44 6.04
N GLU A 52 0.97 -0.32 6.18
CA GLU A 52 2.29 -0.29 6.81
C GLU A 52 2.43 0.96 7.69
N LEU A 53 2.96 0.76 8.90
CA LEU A 53 3.29 1.84 9.82
C LEU A 53 4.76 2.25 9.61
N LEU A 54 4.96 3.48 9.18
CA LEU A 54 6.27 4.06 8.90
C LEU A 54 6.58 5.24 9.82
N ASP A 55 7.87 5.50 10.00
CA ASP A 55 8.34 6.67 10.73
C ASP A 55 8.04 7.98 9.99
N LEU A 56 7.76 9.03 10.76
CA LEU A 56 7.56 10.37 10.22
C LEU A 56 8.87 10.94 9.67
N LYS A 57 8.92 11.16 8.36
CA LYS A 57 9.99 11.91 7.69
C LYS A 57 9.81 13.41 7.95
N THR A 58 10.72 14.01 8.72
CA THR A 58 10.69 15.44 9.07
C THR A 58 11.22 16.36 7.96
N ASP A 59 11.94 15.80 7.01
CA ASP A 59 12.55 16.45 5.85
C ASP A 59 11.65 16.47 4.62
N VAL A 60 10.51 15.76 4.67
CA VAL A 60 9.54 15.69 3.59
C VAL A 60 8.27 16.44 3.97
N ALA A 61 7.94 17.48 3.21
CA ALA A 61 6.72 18.25 3.42
C ALA A 61 5.46 17.42 3.16
N ASP A 62 4.40 17.68 3.92
CA ASP A 62 3.16 16.90 3.87
C ASP A 62 2.62 16.73 2.45
N HIS A 63 2.54 17.83 1.68
CA HIS A 63 2.02 17.80 0.31
C HIS A 63 2.76 16.84 -0.62
N GLY A 64 4.09 16.74 -0.50
CA GLY A 64 4.93 15.90 -1.36
C GLY A 64 5.11 14.47 -0.85
N SER A 65 4.59 14.16 0.34
CA SER A 65 4.97 12.93 1.03
C SER A 65 4.47 11.65 0.36
N ALA A 66 3.22 11.58 -0.12
CA ALA A 66 2.73 10.39 -0.82
C ALA A 66 3.57 10.06 -2.06
N THR A 67 3.98 11.08 -2.83
CA THR A 67 4.85 10.91 -3.99
C THR A 67 6.26 10.47 -3.59
N TRP A 68 6.79 10.99 -2.48
CA TRP A 68 8.08 10.57 -1.95
C TRP A 68 8.06 9.08 -1.58
N PHE A 69 7.05 8.61 -0.83
CA PHE A 69 6.94 7.19 -0.46
C PHE A 69 6.68 6.28 -1.66
N LEU A 70 5.95 6.76 -2.68
CA LEU A 70 5.79 6.02 -3.92
C LEU A 70 7.14 5.82 -4.63
N GLN A 71 8.00 6.85 -4.65
CA GLN A 71 9.34 6.76 -5.21
C GLN A 71 10.27 5.89 -4.35
N ASP A 72 10.16 5.99 -3.03
CA ASP A 72 10.92 5.17 -2.08
C ASP A 72 10.60 3.69 -2.28
N LEU A 73 9.31 3.34 -2.35
CA LEU A 73 8.84 1.99 -2.66
C LEU A 73 9.40 1.51 -4.01
N ALA A 74 9.41 2.36 -5.03
CA ALA A 74 9.97 2.01 -6.33
C ALA A 74 11.48 1.75 -6.28
N ASN A 75 12.22 2.57 -5.50
CA ASN A 75 13.64 2.37 -5.30
C ASN A 75 13.93 1.05 -4.57
N GLU A 76 13.12 0.69 -3.56
CA GLU A 76 13.20 -0.60 -2.89
C GLU A 76 12.88 -1.77 -3.82
N GLN A 77 12.09 -1.53 -4.86
CA GLN A 77 11.79 -2.54 -5.89
C GLN A 77 12.84 -2.63 -6.99
N ASP A 78 13.93 -1.85 -6.89
CA ASP A 78 14.90 -1.67 -7.97
C ASP A 78 14.19 -1.32 -9.30
N ALA A 79 13.13 -0.52 -9.24
CA ALA A 79 12.37 -0.11 -10.41
C ALA A 79 13.22 0.79 -11.31
N GLU A 80 13.23 0.52 -12.61
CA GLU A 80 13.98 1.32 -13.60
C GLU A 80 13.34 2.67 -13.86
N GLY A 81 12.03 2.77 -13.61
CA GLY A 81 11.26 3.98 -13.80
C GLY A 81 10.02 3.98 -12.94
N THR A 82 9.64 5.18 -12.51
CA THR A 82 8.37 5.45 -11.81
C THR A 82 7.72 6.67 -12.42
N MET A 83 6.43 6.56 -12.70
CA MET A 83 5.62 7.63 -13.24
C MET A 83 4.42 7.87 -12.32
N VAL A 84 4.31 9.08 -11.79
CA VAL A 84 3.14 9.51 -11.03
C VAL A 84 2.02 9.84 -12.00
N LEU A 85 0.89 9.15 -11.86
CA LEU A 85 -0.32 9.35 -12.67
C LEU A 85 -1.24 10.40 -12.04
N GLU A 86 -1.41 10.35 -10.72
CA GLU A 86 -2.33 11.21 -9.98
C GLU A 86 -1.78 11.49 -8.59
N GLN A 87 -1.99 12.71 -8.10
CA GLN A 87 -1.70 13.09 -6.72
C GLN A 87 -2.88 13.91 -6.18
N SER A 88 -3.33 13.58 -4.97
CA SER A 88 -4.35 14.38 -4.30
C SER A 88 -3.72 15.59 -3.62
N GLY A 89 -4.54 16.61 -3.37
CA GLY A 89 -4.21 17.63 -2.38
C GLY A 89 -4.05 17.04 -0.97
N VAL A 90 -3.61 17.91 -0.07
CA VAL A 90 -3.54 17.60 1.36
C VAL A 90 -4.93 17.74 1.97
N PHE A 91 -5.41 16.69 2.64
CA PHE A 91 -6.67 16.70 3.37
C PHE A 91 -6.42 16.54 4.86
N GLU A 92 -6.97 17.45 5.67
CA GLU A 92 -6.98 17.30 7.11
C GLU A 92 -8.17 16.41 7.53
N ALA A 93 -7.87 15.23 8.04
CA ALA A 93 -8.87 14.35 8.62
C ALA A 93 -9.18 14.82 10.04
N GLY A 94 -10.00 15.86 10.18
CA GLY A 94 -10.31 16.48 11.48
C GLY A 94 -10.88 15.53 12.54
N GLY A 95 -11.43 14.38 12.14
CA GLY A 95 -11.91 13.31 13.01
C GLY A 95 -10.84 12.31 13.48
N LEU A 96 -9.65 12.32 12.88
CA LEU A 96 -8.48 11.54 13.27
C LEU A 96 -7.46 12.52 13.85
N ARG A 97 -7.34 12.57 15.18
CA ARG A 97 -6.41 13.47 15.87
C ARG A 97 -5.52 12.67 16.80
N LEU A 98 -4.21 12.85 16.66
CA LEU A 98 -3.26 12.37 17.64
C LEU A 98 -2.91 13.53 18.58
N ARG A 99 -3.39 13.45 19.83
CA ARG A 99 -3.31 14.53 20.80
C ARG A 99 -4.01 15.80 20.27
N ASN A 100 -3.24 16.78 19.79
CA ASN A 100 -3.73 18.05 19.24
C ASN A 100 -3.34 18.26 17.77
N ASN A 101 -2.68 17.28 17.15
CA ASN A 101 -2.29 17.38 15.75
C ASN A 101 -3.40 16.75 14.89
N PRO A 102 -3.88 17.47 13.85
CA PRO A 102 -4.79 16.88 12.88
C PRO A 102 -4.03 15.84 12.05
N ALA A 103 -4.68 14.72 11.75
CA ALA A 103 -4.12 13.80 10.78
C ALA A 103 -4.20 14.38 9.37
N ILE A 104 -3.11 14.27 8.65
CA ILE A 104 -2.92 14.74 7.29
C ILE A 104 -2.93 13.54 6.35
N ILE A 105 -3.80 13.59 5.34
CA ILE A 105 -3.95 12.54 4.34
C ILE A 105 -3.62 13.09 2.97
N ASN A 106 -2.82 12.35 2.22
CA ASN A 106 -2.66 12.53 0.79
C ASN A 106 -2.47 11.18 0.09
N THR A 107 -2.74 11.16 -1.21
CA THR A 107 -2.66 9.96 -2.03
C THR A 107 -1.83 10.24 -3.26
N ALA A 108 -1.04 9.26 -3.67
CA ALA A 108 -0.37 9.25 -4.97
C ALA A 108 -0.65 7.92 -5.67
N VAL A 109 -0.91 8.01 -6.97
CA VAL A 109 -1.10 6.86 -7.85
C VAL A 109 0.02 6.90 -8.86
N GLY A 110 0.69 5.76 -9.09
CA GLY A 110 1.71 5.68 -10.11
C GLY A 110 1.91 4.30 -10.68
N GLN A 111 2.72 4.26 -11.73
CA GLN A 111 3.17 3.05 -12.39
C GLN A 111 4.68 2.92 -12.22
N MET A 112 5.12 1.69 -11.97
CA MET A 112 6.54 1.37 -11.82
C MET A 112 6.91 0.33 -12.87
N VAL A 113 8.07 0.53 -13.49
CA VAL A 113 8.67 -0.43 -14.41
C VAL A 113 9.73 -1.21 -13.65
N CYS A 114 9.42 -2.48 -13.33
CA CYS A 114 10.36 -3.37 -12.66
C CYS A 114 10.89 -4.41 -13.67
N LEU A 115 12.21 -4.45 -13.91
CA LEU A 115 12.83 -5.54 -14.68
C LEU A 115 13.28 -6.66 -13.73
N ASN A 116 12.97 -7.91 -14.08
CA ASN A 116 13.03 -9.00 -13.12
C ASN A 116 14.47 -9.52 -12.85
N SER A 117 14.84 -9.69 -11.57
CA SER A 117 15.39 -10.93 -10.95
C SER A 117 16.23 -10.71 -9.67
N GLN A 118 16.50 -9.47 -9.23
CA GLN A 118 17.37 -9.21 -8.07
C GLN A 118 16.87 -8.10 -7.12
N ALA A 119 15.55 -7.89 -7.01
CA ALA A 119 14.99 -6.90 -6.10
C ALA A 119 15.46 -7.14 -4.65
N ARG A 120 16.22 -6.20 -4.10
CA ARG A 120 16.78 -6.29 -2.75
C ARG A 120 15.68 -5.99 -1.73
N ALA A 121 15.06 -7.05 -1.23
CA ALA A 121 13.93 -7.07 -0.28
C ALA A 121 12.59 -6.67 -0.94
N LYS A 122 11.89 -7.69 -1.45
CA LYS A 122 10.52 -7.54 -1.94
C LYS A 122 9.59 -7.21 -0.75
N PRO A 123 8.76 -6.16 -0.83
CA PRO A 123 7.71 -5.89 0.13
C PRO A 123 6.75 -7.05 0.05
N ILE A 124 6.22 -7.40 1.20
CA ILE A 124 5.53 -8.65 1.43
C ILE A 124 4.34 -8.83 0.48
N GLY A 125 3.62 -7.76 0.13
CA GLY A 125 2.55 -7.85 -0.86
C GLY A 125 3.02 -8.14 -2.29
N ALA A 126 4.18 -7.65 -2.72
CA ALA A 126 4.73 -7.97 -4.05
C ALA A 126 5.18 -9.43 -4.13
N GLN A 127 5.80 -9.94 -3.06
CA GLN A 127 6.18 -11.35 -2.98
C GLN A 127 4.97 -12.29 -2.89
N VAL A 128 3.86 -11.86 -2.26
CA VAL A 128 2.62 -12.67 -2.19
C VAL A 128 1.91 -12.73 -3.53
N CYS A 129 1.80 -11.61 -4.24
CA CYS A 129 1.28 -11.62 -5.61
C CYS A 129 2.13 -12.54 -6.50
N GLU A 130 3.45 -12.56 -6.32
CA GLU A 130 4.35 -13.42 -7.11
C GLU A 130 4.28 -14.91 -6.72
N GLU A 131 4.12 -15.22 -5.43
CA GLU A 131 3.89 -16.59 -4.96
C GLU A 131 2.53 -17.13 -5.43
N CYS A 132 1.48 -16.29 -5.53
CA CYS A 132 0.23 -16.60 -6.22
C CYS A 132 0.41 -16.78 -7.75
N LYS A 133 1.43 -16.14 -8.36
CA LYS A 133 1.73 -16.19 -9.81
C LYS A 133 2.56 -17.38 -10.26
N ASN A 134 3.04 -18.26 -9.38
CA ASN A 134 3.78 -19.47 -9.80
C ASN A 134 2.96 -20.44 -10.69
N GLY A 135 1.73 -20.09 -11.10
CA GLY A 135 0.97 -20.74 -12.16
C GLY A 135 0.73 -19.93 -13.46
N LEU A 136 0.98 -18.62 -13.55
CA LEU A 136 0.72 -17.83 -14.77
C LEU A 136 1.74 -16.71 -14.99
N GLY A 137 2.37 -16.75 -16.18
CA GLY A 137 3.53 -15.97 -16.57
C GLY A 137 3.41 -14.45 -16.50
N ALA A 138 4.60 -13.83 -16.54
CA ALA A 138 4.92 -12.42 -16.46
C ALA A 138 3.86 -11.46 -17.07
N THR A 139 3.24 -10.64 -16.21
CA THR A 139 2.52 -9.42 -16.59
C THR A 139 3.37 -8.20 -16.26
N ARG A 140 3.45 -7.28 -17.22
CA ARG A 140 4.60 -6.38 -17.45
C ARG A 140 4.41 -4.92 -17.02
N ASP A 141 3.31 -4.57 -16.36
CA ASP A 141 3.09 -3.25 -15.76
C ASP A 141 2.24 -3.44 -14.50
N SER A 142 2.75 -3.02 -13.34
CA SER A 142 2.01 -3.08 -12.07
C SER A 142 1.64 -1.66 -11.66
N THR A 143 0.34 -1.42 -11.46
CA THR A 143 -0.15 -0.13 -10.97
C THR A 143 -0.18 -0.18 -9.45
N TYR A 144 0.56 0.72 -8.80
CA TYR A 144 0.64 0.80 -7.35
C TYR A 144 -0.08 2.05 -6.86
N ARG A 145 -0.80 1.92 -5.75
CA ARG A 145 -1.48 3.03 -5.08
C ARG A 145 -0.93 3.18 -3.68
N ALA A 146 -0.27 4.31 -3.42
CA ALA A 146 0.24 4.64 -2.10
C ALA A 146 -0.70 5.64 -1.43
N ILE A 147 -1.14 5.30 -0.22
CA ILE A 147 -1.95 6.19 0.63
C ILE A 147 -1.13 6.44 1.87
N ARG A 148 -0.80 7.72 2.14
CA ARG A 148 -0.16 8.12 3.38
C ARG A 148 -1.19 8.84 4.25
N ALA A 149 -1.30 8.40 5.50
CA ALA A 149 -1.97 9.13 6.56
C ALA A 149 -0.92 9.39 7.65
N THR A 150 -0.57 10.66 7.85
CA THR A 150 0.30 11.11 8.96
C THR A 150 -0.60 11.62 10.07
N ALA A 151 -0.37 11.28 11.34
CA ALA A 151 -1.13 11.78 12.48
C ALA A 151 -0.23 12.51 13.49
#